data_AF-A0A920RCU9-F1
#
_entry.id   AF-A0A920RCU9-F1
#
_cell.length_a   1.000
_cell.length_b   1.000
_cell.length_c   1.000
_cell.angle_alpha   90.00
_cell.angle_beta   90.00
_cell.angle_gamma   90.00
#
_symmetry.space_group_name_H-M   'P 1'
#
loop_
_entity.id
_entity.type
_entity.pdbx_description
1 polymer ?
#
loop_
_entity_poly.entity_id
_entity_poly.type
_entity_poly.pdbx_seq_one_letter_code
_entity_poly.pdbx_strand_id
1 'polypeptide(L)'
;MVNAGKKLRYGTSERQMRSIPFFSFSGKSDYWNEKVQEDIFIKSQSGRYRIRGYGGARALPHLSDLAFRKDVTQAGRGGNPIDEVNLYTEIGGINGANPLKLSMPVMIAPMSYGALSRSTKQAIAMASGLAGIAENTGEGGMSDAQEMRQAN
;
A
#
# COMPACT_ATOMS: atom_id res chain seq x y z
N MET A 1 9.96 -4.95 -6.03
CA MET A 1 8.80 -4.16 -6.50
C MET A 1 8.24 -4.75 -7.79
N VAL A 2 6.95 -5.07 -7.86
CA VAL A 2 6.34 -5.77 -9.03
C VAL A 2 6.19 -4.86 -10.27
N ASN A 3 6.53 -3.57 -10.17
CA ASN A 3 6.39 -2.63 -11.28
C ASN A 3 7.58 -1.67 -11.40
N ALA A 4 8.75 -2.20 -11.74
CA ALA A 4 9.94 -1.42 -12.09
C ALA A 4 9.85 -0.83 -13.52
N GLY A 5 8.78 -0.11 -13.84
CA GLY A 5 8.60 0.54 -15.16
C GLY A 5 8.42 -0.38 -16.37
N LYS A 6 8.46 -1.71 -16.20
CA LYS A 6 8.35 -2.68 -17.31
C LYS A 6 6.90 -2.99 -17.73
N LYS A 7 5.90 -2.53 -16.98
CA LYS A 7 4.46 -2.74 -17.27
C LYS A 7 3.71 -1.42 -17.50
N LEU A 8 4.26 -0.53 -18.32
CA LEU A 8 3.61 0.74 -18.72
C LEU A 8 2.46 0.53 -19.70
N ARG A 9 2.32 -0.65 -20.30
CA ARG A 9 1.21 -1.00 -21.20
C ARG A 9 0.16 -1.82 -20.44
N TYR A 10 -1.07 -1.34 -20.45
CA TYR A 10 -2.20 -1.96 -19.77
C TYR A 10 -2.71 -3.17 -20.57
N GLY A 11 -2.23 -4.37 -20.24
CA GLY A 11 -2.69 -5.62 -20.90
C GLY A 11 -4.13 -6.02 -20.57
N THR A 12 -4.78 -5.31 -19.65
CA THR A 12 -6.18 -5.51 -19.25
C THR A 12 -6.76 -4.13 -19.03
N SER A 13 -7.87 -3.82 -19.70
CA SER A 13 -8.58 -2.56 -19.49
C SER A 13 -9.07 -2.47 -18.05
N GLU A 14 -8.98 -1.28 -17.45
CA GLU A 14 -9.66 -1.00 -16.20
C GLU A 14 -11.16 -1.25 -16.41
N ARG A 15 -11.81 -1.91 -15.44
CA ARG A 15 -13.25 -2.08 -15.46
C ARG A 15 -13.86 -0.68 -15.36
N GLN A 16 -14.50 -0.24 -16.44
CA GLN A 16 -15.25 1.02 -16.44
C GLN A 16 -16.33 0.93 -15.37
N MET A 17 -16.12 1.60 -14.24
CA MET A 17 -17.20 1.89 -13.32
C MET A 17 -17.98 3.09 -13.82
N ARG A 18 -19.29 3.10 -13.60
CA ARG A 18 -20.12 4.26 -13.85
C ARG A 18 -19.49 5.46 -13.14
N SER A 19 -19.33 6.59 -13.82
CA SER A 19 -18.93 7.83 -13.18
C SER A 19 -19.95 8.14 -12.09
N ILE A 20 -19.59 7.91 -10.83
CA ILE A 20 -20.38 8.35 -9.68
C ILE A 20 -20.00 9.82 -9.50
N PRO A 21 -20.92 10.77 -9.76
CA PRO A 21 -20.63 12.17 -9.49
C PRO A 21 -20.47 12.32 -7.97
N PHE A 22 -19.22 12.45 -7.52
CA PHE A 22 -18.92 12.86 -6.17
C PHE A 22 -19.04 14.38 -6.11
N PHE A 23 -20.23 14.88 -5.77
CA PHE A 23 -20.49 16.32 -5.64
C PHE A 23 -19.73 16.95 -4.46
N SER A 24 -19.24 16.12 -3.53
CA SER A 24 -18.31 16.49 -2.47
C SER A 24 -17.07 15.60 -2.56
N PHE A 25 -15.90 16.20 -2.37
CA PHE A 25 -14.63 15.48 -2.42
C PHE A 25 -14.52 14.40 -1.34
N SER A 26 -14.94 14.75 -0.13
CA SER A 26 -15.17 13.82 0.96
C SER A 26 -16.64 13.46 0.97
N GLY A 27 -16.94 12.16 0.95
CA GLY A 27 -18.31 11.68 1.16
C GLY A 27 -18.73 11.95 2.61
N LYS A 28 -19.21 10.94 3.32
CA LYS A 28 -19.50 11.07 4.76
C LYS A 28 -18.25 11.21 5.64
N SER A 29 -17.05 11.00 5.09
CA SER A 29 -15.77 11.03 5.79
C SER A 29 -14.65 11.58 4.90
N ASP A 30 -13.74 12.34 5.49
CA ASP A 30 -12.57 12.89 4.81
C ASP A 30 -11.51 11.82 4.49
N TYR A 31 -11.48 10.72 5.25
CA TYR A 31 -10.47 9.67 5.11
C TYR A 31 -11.02 8.41 4.42
N TRP A 32 -12.12 7.84 4.92
CA TRP A 32 -12.70 6.60 4.39
C TRP A 32 -14.05 6.87 3.71
N ASN A 33 -14.00 7.25 2.44
CA ASN A 33 -15.20 7.53 1.62
C ASN A 33 -15.31 6.58 0.42
N GLU A 34 -16.44 6.68 -0.29
CA GLU A 34 -16.76 5.80 -1.42
C GLU A 34 -15.71 5.84 -2.53
N LYS A 35 -15.10 7.02 -2.77
CA LYS A 35 -14.05 7.19 -3.77
C LYS A 35 -12.75 6.47 -3.39
N VAL A 36 -12.36 6.55 -2.12
CA VAL A 36 -11.19 5.81 -1.60
C VAL A 36 -11.44 4.30 -1.68
N GLN A 37 -12.63 3.85 -1.31
CA GLN A 37 -13.03 2.44 -1.39
C GLN A 37 -13.04 1.92 -2.84
N GLU A 38 -13.65 2.66 -3.77
CA GLU A 38 -13.68 2.34 -5.20
C GLU A 38 -12.26 2.17 -5.74
N ASP A 39 -11.36 3.08 -5.38
CA ASP A 39 -10.00 3.06 -5.87
C ASP A 39 -9.19 1.87 -5.32
N ILE A 40 -9.32 1.57 -4.03
CA ILE A 40 -8.70 0.37 -3.43
C ILE A 40 -9.20 -0.89 -4.12
N PHE A 41 -10.50 -0.98 -4.40
CA PHE A 41 -11.11 -2.12 -5.08
C PHE A 41 -10.58 -2.28 -6.52
N ILE A 42 -10.48 -1.20 -7.28
CA ILE A 42 -9.93 -1.25 -8.64
C ILE A 42 -8.45 -1.65 -8.63
N LYS A 43 -7.66 -1.09 -7.71
CA LYS A 43 -6.24 -1.42 -7.56
C LYS A 43 -6.03 -2.87 -7.13
N SER A 44 -6.86 -3.40 -6.24
CA SER A 44 -6.76 -4.80 -5.81
C SER A 44 -7.09 -5.77 -6.94
N GLN A 45 -8.09 -5.46 -7.77
CA GLN A 45 -8.46 -6.29 -8.91
C GLN A 45 -7.44 -6.20 -10.07
N SER A 46 -6.90 -5.01 -10.33
CA SER A 46 -5.97 -4.78 -11.44
C SER A 46 -4.50 -5.09 -11.10
N GLY A 47 -4.13 -5.05 -9.81
CA GLY A 47 -2.76 -5.19 -9.33
C GLY A 47 -1.83 -4.06 -9.80
N ARG A 48 -2.38 -2.88 -10.12
CA ARG A 48 -1.64 -1.77 -10.75
C ARG A 48 -1.93 -0.46 -10.06
N TYR A 49 -0.98 0.47 -10.17
CA TYR A 49 -1.24 1.86 -9.81
C TYR A 49 -2.14 2.52 -10.86
N ARG A 50 -3.08 3.34 -10.40
CA ARG A 50 -4.04 4.04 -11.24
C ARG A 50 -3.59 5.49 -11.40
N ILE A 51 -3.24 5.89 -12.61
CA ILE A 51 -2.81 7.26 -12.90
C ILE A 51 -4.07 8.11 -13.06
N ARG A 52 -4.57 8.65 -11.95
CA ARG A 52 -5.66 9.65 -11.95
C ARG A 52 -5.33 10.78 -10.99
N GLY A 53 -5.74 12.00 -11.34
CA GLY A 53 -5.74 13.10 -10.39
C GLY A 53 -6.72 12.78 -9.27
N TYR A 54 -6.26 12.68 -8.03
CA TYR A 54 -7.18 12.52 -6.90
C TYR A 54 -7.98 13.78 -6.63
N GLY A 55 -7.68 14.92 -7.24
CA GLY A 55 -8.21 16.22 -6.86
C GLY A 55 -7.65 16.64 -5.49
N GLY A 56 -7.49 17.93 -5.25
CA GLY A 56 -7.11 18.41 -3.92
C GLY A 56 -8.28 18.28 -2.95
N ALA A 57 -8.07 17.63 -1.81
CA ALA A 57 -9.01 17.64 -0.68
C ALA A 57 -9.08 19.00 0.04
N ARG A 58 -8.40 20.03 -0.50
CA ARG A 58 -8.03 21.25 0.19
C ARG A 58 -8.11 22.42 -0.78
N ALA A 59 -8.26 23.63 -0.24
CA ALA A 59 -7.98 24.85 -0.97
C ALA A 59 -6.63 24.70 -1.68
N LEU A 60 -6.64 24.91 -3.00
CA LEU A 60 -5.42 24.87 -3.79
C LEU A 60 -4.55 26.04 -3.34
N PRO A 61 -3.29 25.81 -2.95
CA PRO A 61 -2.41 26.91 -2.58
C PRO A 61 -2.31 27.89 -3.74
N HIS A 62 -2.42 29.19 -3.43
CA HIS A 62 -2.07 30.21 -4.40
C HIS A 62 -0.54 30.19 -4.56
N LEU A 63 -0.01 30.66 -5.70
CA LEU A 63 1.45 30.81 -5.87
C LEU A 63 2.08 31.66 -4.75
N SER A 64 1.29 32.52 -4.12
CA SER A 64 1.67 33.35 -2.97
C SER A 64 1.85 32.57 -1.65
N ASP A 65 1.36 31.34 -1.55
CA ASP A 65 1.46 30.50 -0.34
C ASP A 65 2.70 29.59 -0.36
N LEU A 66 3.47 29.62 -1.45
CA LEU A 66 4.68 28.81 -1.61
C LEU A 66 5.90 29.52 -1.02
N ALA A 67 6.34 29.04 0.14
CA ALA A 67 7.62 29.42 0.72
C ALA A 67 8.57 28.21 0.74
N PHE A 68 9.76 28.35 0.14
CA PHE A 68 10.79 27.32 0.21
C PHE A 68 11.62 27.50 1.49
N ARG A 69 11.42 26.61 2.48
CA ARG A 69 12.16 26.61 3.76
C ARG A 69 13.65 26.24 3.61
N LYS A 70 14.02 25.56 2.53
CA LYS A 70 15.39 25.14 2.24
C LYS A 70 15.92 25.86 1.00
N ASP A 71 17.23 26.03 0.95
CA ASP A 71 17.92 26.51 -0.23
C ASP A 71 17.64 25.60 -1.43
N VAL A 72 16.92 26.14 -2.41
CA VAL A 72 16.53 25.43 -3.63
C VAL A 72 17.67 25.28 -4.62
N THR A 73 18.82 25.94 -4.41
CA THR A 73 20.02 25.70 -5.24
C THR A 73 20.56 24.28 -5.10
N GLN A 74 20.21 23.60 -4.00
CA GLN A 74 20.49 22.19 -3.76
C GLN A 74 19.32 21.27 -4.15
N ALA A 75 18.18 21.82 -4.59
CA ALA A 75 17.04 21.02 -5.02
C ALA A 75 17.42 20.21 -6.27
N GLY A 76 17.32 18.89 -6.18
CA GLY A 76 17.78 17.99 -7.24
C GLY A 76 19.25 17.56 -7.13
N ARG A 77 20.00 17.98 -6.10
CA ARG A 77 21.32 17.39 -5.78
C ARG A 77 21.23 16.11 -4.94
N GLY A 78 20.03 15.69 -4.55
CA GLY A 78 19.77 14.33 -4.09
C GLY A 78 19.64 13.37 -5.27
N GLY A 79 19.78 12.06 -5.02
CA GLY A 79 19.71 11.01 -6.04
C GLY A 79 18.54 11.15 -7.02
N ASN A 80 18.70 10.59 -8.20
CA ASN A 80 17.72 10.67 -9.27
C ASN A 80 16.38 10.07 -8.78
N PRO A 81 15.21 10.71 -9.00
CA PRO A 81 13.92 10.19 -8.54
C PRO A 81 13.53 8.80 -9.08
N ILE A 82 14.25 8.30 -10.09
CA ILE A 82 14.11 6.94 -10.63
C ILE A 82 15.12 5.94 -10.05
N ASP A 83 16.04 6.39 -9.19
CA ASP A 83 17.01 5.52 -8.55
C ASP A 83 16.29 4.48 -7.69
N GLU A 84 16.83 3.27 -7.72
CA GLU A 84 16.28 2.19 -6.92
C GLU A 84 16.48 2.48 -5.43
N VAL A 85 15.37 2.51 -4.69
CA VAL A 85 15.40 2.64 -3.23
C VAL A 85 15.41 1.25 -2.63
N ASN A 86 16.45 0.92 -1.87
CA ASN A 86 16.49 -0.32 -1.10
C ASN A 86 15.48 -0.24 0.06
N LEU A 87 14.48 -1.11 0.03
CA LEU A 87 13.45 -1.21 1.07
C LEU A 87 13.69 -2.36 2.04
N TYR A 88 14.68 -3.22 1.80
CA TYR A 88 14.94 -4.38 2.66
C TYR A 88 15.07 -3.93 4.12
N THR A 89 14.33 -4.61 4.99
CA THR A 89 14.24 -4.26 6.41
C THR A 89 14.45 -5.50 7.25
N GLU A 90 15.33 -5.40 8.24
CA GLU A 90 15.63 -6.46 9.19
C GLU A 90 15.28 -6.02 10.60
N ILE A 91 14.51 -6.83 11.33
CA ILE A 91 14.05 -6.53 12.68
C ILE A 91 14.54 -7.62 13.64
N GLY A 92 15.18 -7.21 14.74
CA GLY A 92 15.58 -8.11 15.83
C GLY A 92 16.97 -8.76 15.71
N GLY A 93 17.72 -8.51 14.63
CA GLY A 93 19.04 -9.13 14.41
C GLY A 93 20.20 -8.61 15.27
N ILE A 94 20.04 -7.45 15.90
CA ILE A 94 21.15 -6.74 16.58
C ILE A 94 21.72 -7.53 17.77
N ASN A 95 20.90 -8.31 18.46
CA ASN A 95 21.28 -9.03 19.69
C ASN A 95 21.42 -10.56 19.49
N GLY A 96 21.72 -11.00 18.26
CA GLY A 96 21.97 -12.43 17.98
C GLY A 96 20.72 -13.32 17.93
N ALA A 97 19.52 -12.73 17.93
CA ALA A 97 18.28 -13.47 17.65
C ALA A 97 18.15 -13.79 16.16
N ASN A 98 17.31 -14.76 15.79
CA ASN A 98 16.96 -14.99 14.39
C ASN A 98 16.12 -13.80 13.88
N PRO A 99 16.64 -12.98 12.96
CA PRO A 99 15.98 -11.74 12.57
C PRO A 99 14.78 -11.99 11.65
N LEU A 100 13.76 -11.16 11.79
CA LEU A 100 12.68 -11.08 10.82
C LEU A 100 13.17 -10.26 9.61
N LYS A 101 13.23 -10.92 8.45
CA LYS A 101 13.67 -10.33 7.18
C LYS A 101 12.47 -9.99 6.32
N LEU A 102 12.34 -8.72 5.95
CA LEU A 102 11.23 -8.20 5.15
C LEU A 102 11.76 -7.57 3.86
N SER A 103 11.02 -7.75 2.77
CA SER A 103 11.32 -7.12 1.48
C SER A 103 11.16 -5.60 1.52
N MET A 104 10.34 -5.09 2.44
CA MET A 104 10.02 -3.68 2.65
C MET A 104 9.59 -3.42 4.11
N PRO A 105 9.66 -2.17 4.62
CA PRO A 105 9.27 -1.84 6.00
C PRO A 105 7.75 -1.75 6.17
N VAL A 106 7.05 -2.81 5.79
CA VAL A 106 5.59 -2.91 5.86
C VAL A 106 5.23 -4.25 6.49
N MET A 107 4.21 -4.24 7.36
CA MET A 107 3.60 -5.44 7.89
C MET A 107 2.09 -5.23 8.04
N ILE A 108 1.33 -6.31 8.03
CA ILE A 108 -0.12 -6.26 8.24
C ILE A 108 -0.41 -6.28 9.74
N ALA A 109 -1.18 -5.29 10.19
CA ALA A 109 -1.55 -5.12 11.60
C ALA A 109 -2.34 -6.32 12.15
N PRO A 110 -2.28 -6.56 13.48
CA PRO A 110 -3.02 -7.65 14.12
C PRO A 110 -4.53 -7.50 13.93
N MET A 111 -5.17 -8.56 13.45
CA MET A 111 -6.63 -8.67 13.34
C MET A 111 -7.01 -10.10 13.74
N SER A 112 -7.94 -10.33 14.66
CA SER A 112 -8.20 -11.69 15.18
C SER A 112 -8.96 -12.60 14.20
N TYR A 113 -8.68 -13.90 14.27
CA TYR A 113 -9.59 -14.92 13.73
C TYR A 113 -10.91 -14.88 14.51
N GLY A 114 -12.04 -14.77 13.81
CA GLY A 114 -13.37 -14.51 14.39
C GLY A 114 -13.87 -13.10 14.12
N ALA A 115 -13.01 -12.07 14.17
CA ALA A 115 -13.33 -10.75 13.64
C ALA A 115 -13.25 -10.73 12.10
N LEU A 116 -12.30 -11.50 11.54
CA LEU A 116 -12.20 -11.77 10.11
C LEU A 116 -12.64 -13.20 9.81
N SER A 117 -13.15 -13.40 8.59
CA SER A 117 -13.46 -14.74 8.09
C SER A 117 -12.19 -15.56 7.83
N ARG A 118 -12.34 -16.88 7.83
CA ARG A 118 -11.26 -17.83 7.49
C ARG A 118 -10.62 -17.54 6.13
N SER A 119 -11.44 -17.27 5.12
CA SER A 119 -10.97 -16.97 3.77
C SER A 119 -10.12 -15.69 3.72
N THR A 120 -10.51 -14.66 4.48
CA THR A 120 -9.76 -13.41 4.57
C THR A 120 -8.41 -13.64 5.24
N LYS A 121 -8.35 -14.40 6.33
CA LYS A 121 -7.09 -14.75 6.99
C LYS A 121 -6.14 -15.53 6.08
N GLN A 122 -6.67 -16.50 5.35
CA GLN A 122 -5.89 -17.25 4.37
C GLN A 122 -5.37 -16.34 3.23
N ALA A 123 -6.20 -15.43 2.73
CA ALA A 123 -5.79 -14.49 1.68
C ALA A 123 -4.68 -13.54 2.15
N ILE A 124 -4.76 -13.04 3.39
CA ILE A 124 -3.75 -12.18 4.02
C ILE A 124 -2.41 -12.91 4.12
N ALA A 125 -2.39 -14.15 4.65
CA ALA A 125 -1.16 -14.92 4.79
C ALA A 125 -0.50 -15.24 3.43
N MET A 126 -1.30 -15.55 2.41
CA MET A 126 -0.77 -15.73 1.06
C MET A 126 -0.21 -14.43 0.50
N ALA A 127 -0.92 -13.31 0.66
CA ALA A 127 -0.49 -12.02 0.15
C ALA A 127 0.80 -11.54 0.84
N SER A 128 0.92 -11.71 2.16
CA SER A 128 2.10 -11.32 2.92
C SER A 128 3.33 -12.14 2.51
N GLY A 129 3.17 -13.47 2.37
CA GLY A 129 4.24 -14.35 1.88
C GLY A 129 4.70 -13.98 0.46
N LEU A 130 3.77 -13.78 -0.47
CA LEU A 130 4.08 -13.37 -1.85
C LEU A 130 4.75 -11.99 -1.92
N ALA A 131 4.39 -11.07 -1.02
CA ALA A 131 5.00 -9.74 -0.94
C ALA A 131 6.33 -9.74 -0.17
N GLY A 132 6.70 -10.84 0.50
CA GLY A 132 7.87 -10.91 1.37
C GLY A 132 7.76 -9.99 2.59
N ILE A 133 6.55 -9.83 3.12
CA ILE A 133 6.27 -9.04 4.33
C ILE A 133 5.65 -9.93 5.41
N ALA A 134 5.60 -9.43 6.65
CA ALA A 134 4.98 -10.12 7.76
C ALA A 134 3.50 -9.75 7.92
N GLU A 135 2.73 -10.66 8.52
CA GLU A 135 1.37 -10.40 9.01
C GLU A 135 1.23 -10.92 10.44
N ASN A 136 0.35 -10.29 11.23
CA ASN A 136 0.11 -10.65 12.62
C ASN A 136 -1.26 -11.33 12.78
N THR A 137 -1.25 -12.50 13.44
CA THR A 137 -2.44 -13.34 13.67
C THR A 137 -3.54 -12.65 14.46
N GLY A 138 -3.19 -11.67 15.31
CA GLY A 138 -4.06 -11.12 16.34
C GLY A 138 -4.32 -12.10 17.49
N GLU A 139 -5.23 -11.74 18.39
CA GLU A 139 -5.52 -12.49 19.63
C GLU A 139 -6.29 -13.81 19.43
N GLY A 140 -6.81 -14.06 18.22
CA GLY A 140 -7.67 -15.22 17.93
C GLY A 140 -6.94 -16.52 17.64
N GLY A 141 -5.61 -16.54 17.76
CA GLY A 141 -4.75 -17.65 17.34
C GLY A 141 -4.56 -17.73 15.81
N MET A 142 -3.65 -18.61 15.39
CA MET A 142 -3.41 -18.91 13.97
C MET A 142 -4.26 -20.11 13.56
N SER A 143 -4.96 -20.00 12.43
CA SER A 143 -5.69 -21.14 11.85
C SER A 143 -4.78 -22.03 11.01
N ASP A 144 -5.04 -23.34 10.93
CA ASP A 144 -4.24 -24.29 10.12
C ASP A 144 -4.10 -23.84 8.65
N ALA A 145 -5.16 -23.24 8.10
CA ALA A 145 -5.18 -22.72 6.73
C ALA A 145 -4.21 -21.54 6.52
N GLN A 146 -3.90 -20.80 7.58
CA GLN A 146 -2.96 -19.68 7.60
C GLN A 146 -1.53 -20.19 7.74
N GLU A 147 -1.31 -21.21 8.58
CA GLU A 147 0.01 -21.78 8.89
C GLU A 147 0.64 -22.55 7.71
N MET A 148 -0.13 -23.43 7.04
CA MET A 148 0.36 -24.27 5.94
C MET A 148 0.99 -23.50 4.75
N ARG A 149 0.79 -22.19 4.67
CA ARG A 149 1.23 -21.35 3.54
C ARG A 149 2.28 -20.31 3.91
N GLN A 150 2.59 -20.12 5.20
CA GLN A 150 3.74 -19.30 5.62
C GLN A 150 5.05 -20.09 5.61
N ALA A 151 4.98 -21.43 5.58
CA ALA A 151 6.12 -22.34 5.63
C ALA A 151 6.70 -22.76 4.26
N ASN A 152 6.21 -22.19 3.15
CA ASN A 152 6.70 -22.43 1.78
C ASN A 152 7.24 -21.13 1.18
#